data_AF-A0A0N0C4A8-F1
#
_entry.id   AF-A0A0N0C4A8-F1
#
_cell.length_a   1.000
_cell.length_b   1.000
_cell.length_c   1.000
_cell.angle_alpha   90.00
_cell.angle_beta   90.00
_cell.angle_gamma   90.00
#
_symmetry.space_group_name_H-M   'P 1'
#
loop_
_entity.id
_entity.type
_entity.pdbx_description
1 polymer ?
#
loop_
_entity_poly.entity_id
_entity_poly.type
_entity_poly.pdbx_seq_one_letter_code
_entity_poly.pdbx_strand_id
1 'polypeptide(L)'
;MNLNRQGLGVVLLFAGIVLYGMIHIGTIMHLPDVTSWSTQWGRYLQAAFETGGIIGLVLAILLFIIGVTFLLPRPLADLSKGRVMDEIRKRNHEFDEKYGNQNK
;
A
#
# COMPACT_ATOMS: atom_id res chain seq x y z
N MET A 1 11.48 22.20 -16.61
CA MET A 1 12.03 20.94 -16.07
C MET A 1 11.00 19.85 -16.38
N ASN A 2 11.18 19.07 -17.46
CA ASN A 2 10.24 18.01 -17.81
C ASN A 2 10.41 16.86 -16.82
N LEU A 3 9.53 16.78 -15.82
CA LEU A 3 9.52 15.68 -14.87
C LEU A 3 9.09 14.42 -15.61
N ASN A 4 10.03 13.50 -15.81
CA ASN A 4 9.70 12.17 -16.31
C ASN A 4 8.78 11.46 -15.28
N ARG A 5 8.01 10.46 -15.74
CA ARG A 5 7.06 9.72 -14.90
C ARG A 5 7.70 9.18 -13.62
N GLN A 6 8.97 8.79 -13.67
CA GLN A 6 9.71 8.29 -12.52
C GLN A 6 10.03 9.40 -11.51
N GLY A 7 10.40 10.60 -11.97
CA GLY A 7 10.65 11.77 -11.12
C GLY A 7 9.40 12.23 -10.39
N LEU A 8 8.24 12.21 -11.06
CA LEU A 8 6.94 12.41 -10.40
C LEU A 8 6.67 11.34 -9.34
N GLY A 9 6.96 10.07 -9.65
CA GLY A 9 6.84 8.97 -8.69
C GLY A 9 7.72 9.16 -7.46
N VAL A 10 8.98 9.55 -7.63
CA VAL A 10 9.92 9.83 -6.53
C VAL A 10 9.44 10.99 -5.66
N VAL A 11 9.00 12.10 -6.27
CA VAL A 11 8.50 13.26 -5.52
C VAL A 11 7.26 12.90 -4.71
N LEU A 12 6.31 12.18 -5.29
CA LEU A 12 5.09 11.75 -4.61
C LEU A 12 5.38 10.77 -3.47
N LEU A 13 6.29 9.81 -3.69
CA LEU A 13 6.71 8.86 -2.66
C LEU A 13 7.40 9.57 -1.49
N PHE A 14 8.34 10.46 -1.80
CA PHE A 14 9.07 11.22 -0.79
C PHE A 14 8.14 12.13 0.01
N ALA A 15 7.23 12.85 -0.66
CA ALA A 15 6.21 13.66 -0.01
C ALA A 15 5.32 12.82 0.91
N GLY A 16 4.90 11.63 0.48
CA GLY A 16 4.12 10.69 1.30
C GLY A 16 4.86 10.24 2.56
N ILE A 17 6.15 9.89 2.44
CA ILE A 17 6.99 9.48 3.58
C ILE A 17 7.18 10.62 4.57
N VAL A 18 7.48 11.83 4.09
CA VAL A 18 7.67 13.01 4.95
C VAL A 18 6.37 13.36 5.67
N LEU A 19 5.24 13.37 4.95
CA LEU A 19 3.94 13.65 5.53
C LEU A 19 3.59 12.61 6.62
N TYR A 20 3.79 11.32 6.34
CA TYR A 20 3.58 10.24 7.31
C TYR A 20 4.41 10.46 8.59
N GLY A 21 5.68 10.81 8.43
CA GLY A 21 6.59 11.08 9.55
C GLY A 21 6.13 12.27 10.39
N MET A 22 5.74 13.38 9.76
CA MET A 22 5.24 14.57 10.47
C MET A 22 3.97 14.27 11.29
N ILE A 23 3.05 13.47 10.74
CA ILE A 23 1.83 13.07 11.43
C ILE A 23 2.14 12.18 12.64
N HIS A 24 3.05 11.23 12.49
CA HIS A 24 3.48 10.37 13.59
C HIS A 24 4.13 11.18 14.71
N ILE A 25 5.02 12.11 14.34
CA ILE A 25 5.70 12.99 15.29
C ILE A 25 4.67 13.87 16.04
N GLY A 26 3.72 14.48 15.32
CA GLY A 26 2.65 15.27 15.93
C GLY A 26 1.73 14.45 16.85
N THR A 27 1.39 13.24 16.42
CA THR A 27 0.56 12.30 17.21
C THR A 27 1.27 11.89 18.50
N ILE A 28 2.56 11.57 18.43
CA ILE A 28 3.36 11.18 19.60
C ILE A 28 3.52 12.37 20.56
N MET A 29 3.73 13.59 20.04
CA MET A 29 3.81 14.77 20.88
C MET A 29 2.50 15.08 21.61
N HIS A 30 1.35 14.81 20.99
CA HIS A 30 0.04 15.03 21.60
C HIS A 30 -0.43 13.87 22.48
N LEU A 31 0.21 12.70 22.37
CA LEU A 31 -0.14 11.51 23.14
C LEU A 31 -0.19 11.71 24.67
N PRO A 32 0.71 12.50 25.30
CA PRO A 32 0.64 12.78 26.73
C PRO A 32 -0.59 13.62 27.12
N ASP A 33 -1.06 14.48 26.22
CA ASP A 33 -2.21 15.36 26.43
C ASP A 33 -3.54 14.59 26.34
N VAL A 34 -3.54 13.42 25.67
CA VAL A 34 -4.69 12.53 25.59
C VAL A 34 -4.87 11.80 26.92
N THR A 35 -5.63 12.43 27.81
CA THR A 35 -5.99 11.90 29.13
C THR A 35 -7.16 10.91 29.08
N SER A 36 -7.95 10.93 28.02
CA SER A 36 -9.09 10.01 27.85
C SER A 36 -8.67 8.72 27.13
N TRP A 37 -9.06 7.58 27.68
CA TRP A 37 -8.85 6.27 27.06
C TRP A 37 -10.12 5.86 26.34
N SER A 38 -10.19 6.02 25.03
CA SER A 38 -11.26 5.40 24.24
C SER A 38 -11.09 3.89 24.24
N THR A 39 -12.10 3.18 24.74
CA THR A 39 -12.18 1.71 24.82
C THR A 39 -12.11 1.03 23.45
N GLN A 40 -12.31 1.79 22.36
CA GLN A 40 -12.50 1.23 21.02
C GLN A 40 -11.23 1.23 20.15
N TRP A 41 -10.32 2.21 20.32
CA TRP A 41 -9.20 2.40 19.36
C TRP A 41 -7.83 2.64 20.01
N GLY A 42 -7.75 2.82 21.33
CA GLY A 42 -6.50 3.07 22.06
C GLY A 42 -5.98 4.51 21.95
N ARG A 43 -5.11 4.92 22.89
CA ARG A 43 -4.63 6.32 23.03
C ARG A 43 -3.96 6.89 21.78
N TYR A 44 -3.23 6.08 21.02
CA TYR A 44 -2.54 6.54 19.82
C TYR A 44 -3.49 6.97 18.71
N LEU A 45 -4.48 6.13 18.39
CA LEU A 45 -5.48 6.46 17.38
C LEU A 45 -6.32 7.67 17.80
N GLN A 46 -6.60 7.78 19.10
CA GLN A 46 -7.31 8.93 19.63
C GLN A 46 -6.50 10.23 19.51
N ALA A 47 -5.20 10.21 19.84
CA ALA A 47 -4.30 11.34 19.60
C ALA A 47 -4.21 11.70 18.11
N ALA A 48 -4.18 10.71 17.22
CA ALA A 48 -4.16 10.93 15.78
C ALA A 48 -5.49 11.53 15.28
N PHE A 49 -6.62 11.18 15.89
CA PHE A 49 -7.92 11.75 15.58
C PHE A 49 -8.03 13.20 16.06
N GLU A 50 -7.65 13.47 17.30
CA GLU A 50 -7.74 14.80 17.92
C GLU A 50 -6.82 15.82 17.24
N THR A 51 -5.64 15.38 16.76
CA THR A 51 -4.73 16.21 15.96
C THR A 51 -5.14 16.35 14.49
N GLY A 52 -6.23 15.70 14.05
CA GLY A 52 -6.61 15.63 12.63
C GLY A 52 -5.64 14.80 11.76
N GLY A 53 -4.66 14.14 12.38
CA GLY A 53 -3.62 13.33 11.74
C GLY A 53 -4.16 12.18 10.89
N ILE A 54 -5.37 11.67 11.17
CA ILE A 54 -6.02 10.62 10.37
C ILE A 54 -6.18 11.03 8.90
N ILE A 55 -6.61 12.25 8.63
CA ILE A 55 -6.80 12.75 7.24
C ILE A 55 -5.45 12.80 6.53
N GLY A 56 -4.43 13.32 7.22
CA GLY A 56 -3.06 13.34 6.72
C GLY A 56 -2.52 11.93 6.47
N LEU A 57 -2.88 10.95 7.30
CA LEU A 57 -2.37 9.59 7.24
C LEU A 57 -2.97 8.86 6.02
N VAL A 58 -4.27 9.07 5.75
CA VAL A 58 -4.92 8.60 4.52
C VAL A 58 -4.25 9.21 3.29
N LEU A 59 -4.00 10.53 3.29
CA LEU A 59 -3.29 11.22 2.20
C LEU A 59 -1.88 10.67 2.00
N ALA A 60 -1.13 10.43 3.07
CA ALA A 60 0.21 9.86 3.00
C ALA A 60 0.22 8.46 2.38
N ILE A 61 -0.75 7.61 2.73
CA ILE A 61 -0.91 6.27 2.14
C ILE A 61 -1.22 6.37 0.64
N LEU A 62 -2.12 7.27 0.23
CA LEU A 62 -2.45 7.46 -1.18
C LEU A 62 -1.24 7.95 -1.98
N LEU A 63 -0.50 8.93 -1.45
CA LEU A 63 0.73 9.43 -2.06
C LEU A 63 1.79 8.33 -2.20
N PHE A 64 1.93 7.47 -1.18
CA PHE A 64 2.84 6.33 -1.21
C PHE A 64 2.43 5.33 -2.30
N ILE A 65 1.17 4.90 -2.35
CA ILE A 65 0.67 3.94 -3.34
C ILE A 65 0.86 4.47 -4.77
N ILE A 66 0.50 5.74 -5.01
CA ILE A 66 0.65 6.38 -6.32
C ILE A 66 2.14 6.50 -6.68
N GLY A 67 2.98 6.93 -5.74
CA GLY A 67 4.43 7.05 -5.93
C GLY A 67 5.07 5.72 -6.30
N VAL A 68 4.77 4.65 -5.57
CA VAL A 68 5.21 3.28 -5.86
C VAL A 68 4.72 2.83 -7.25
N THR A 69 3.45 3.07 -7.57
CA THR A 69 2.86 2.69 -8.88
C THR A 69 3.53 3.41 -10.05
N PHE A 70 3.96 4.66 -9.86
CA PHE A 70 4.68 5.42 -10.86
C PHE A 70 6.13 4.97 -11.02
N LEU A 71 6.75 4.50 -9.94
CA LEU A 71 8.10 3.94 -9.91
C LEU A 71 8.18 2.52 -10.49
N LEU A 72 7.11 1.72 -10.38
CA LEU A 72 7.12 0.33 -10.84
C LEU A 72 7.36 0.24 -12.36
N PRO A 73 8.44 -0.42 -12.81
CA PRO A 73 8.65 -0.74 -14.21
C PRO A 73 7.52 -1.66 -14.68
N ARG A 74 6.84 -1.31 -15.78
CA ARG A 74 5.87 -2.18 -16.47
C ARG A 74 6.32 -3.65 -16.61
N PRO A 75 7.59 -3.98 -16.96
CA PRO A 75 7.99 -5.38 -17.12
C PRO A 75 7.92 -6.20 -15.82
N LEU A 76 8.10 -5.62 -14.64
CA LEU A 76 8.00 -6.36 -13.37
C LEU A 76 6.55 -6.71 -13.00
N ALA A 77 5.60 -5.85 -13.36
CA ALA A 77 4.17 -6.12 -13.18
C ALA A 77 3.65 -7.18 -14.16
N ASP A 78 4.16 -7.21 -15.40
CA ASP A 78 3.80 -8.25 -16.37
C ASP A 78 4.48 -9.60 -16.07
N LEU A 79 5.71 -9.60 -15.57
CA LEU A 79 6.43 -10.84 -15.19
C LEU A 79 5.71 -11.63 -14.08
N SER A 80 5.14 -10.95 -13.09
CA SER A 80 4.37 -11.62 -12.03
C SER A 80 3.08 -12.24 -12.58
N LYS A 81 2.41 -11.54 -13.51
CA LYS A 81 1.17 -11.99 -14.14
C LYS A 81 1.40 -13.18 -15.07
N GLY A 82 2.49 -13.16 -15.84
CA GLY A 82 2.89 -14.26 -16.72
C GLY A 82 3.18 -15.55 -15.94
N ARG A 83 3.96 -15.46 -14.85
CA ARG A 83 4.28 -16.62 -14.01
C ARG A 83 3.04 -17.27 -13.41
N VAL A 84 2.10 -16.47 -12.89
CA VAL A 84 0.85 -16.98 -12.30
C VAL A 84 -0.03 -17.64 -13.36
N MET A 85 -0.12 -17.05 -14.56
CA MET A 85 -0.90 -17.62 -15.65
C MET A 85 -0.32 -18.96 -16.15
N ASP A 86 1.00 -19.06 -16.24
CA ASP A 86 1.67 -20.31 -16.61
C ASP A 86 1.47 -21.41 -15.57
N GLU A 87 1.49 -21.05 -14.27
CA GLU A 87 1.22 -21.99 -13.18
C GLU A 87 -0.23 -22.50 -13.20
N ILE A 88 -1.20 -21.61 -13.43
CA ILE A 88 -2.61 -21.98 -13.59
C ILE A 88 -2.78 -22.90 -14.79
N ARG A 89 -2.16 -22.57 -15.93
CA ARG A 89 -2.22 -23.38 -17.15
C ARG A 89 -1.66 -24.78 -16.94
N LYS A 90 -0.53 -24.89 -16.25
CA LYS A 90 0.10 -26.19 -15.95
C LYS A 90 -0.77 -27.04 -15.03
N ARG A 91 -1.34 -26.43 -13.97
CA ARG A 91 -2.27 -27.13 -13.08
C ARG A 91 -3.53 -27.60 -13.80
N ASN A 92 -4.06 -26.79 -14.72
CA ASN A 92 -5.23 -27.18 -15.49
C ASN A 92 -4.93 -28.38 -16.40
N HIS A 93 -3.76 -28.40 -17.03
CA HIS A 93 -3.31 -29.54 -17.82
C HIS A 93 -3.14 -30.81 -16.99
N GLU A 94 -2.50 -30.72 -15.81
CA GLU A 94 -2.35 -31.87 -14.90
C GLU A 94 -3.71 -32.37 -14.38
N PHE A 95 -4.68 -31.48 -14.16
CA PHE A 95 -6.04 -31.83 -13.77
C PHE A 95 -6.78 -32.58 -14.89
N ASP A 96 -6.70 -32.07 -16.13
CA ASP A 96 -7.33 -32.68 -17.30
C ASP A 96 -6.70 -34.05 -17.64
N GLU A 97 -5.39 -34.22 -17.48
CA GLU A 97 -4.74 -35.53 -17.64
C GLU A 97 -5.21 -36.54 -16.58
N LYS A 98 -5.37 -36.09 -15.33
CA LYS A 98 -5.72 -36.98 -14.21
C LYS A 98 -7.20 -37.35 -14.16
N TYR A 99 -8.09 -36.43 -14.57
CA TYR A 99 -9.53 -36.59 -14.41
C TYR A 99 -10.32 -36.53 -15.73
N GLY A 100 -9.76 -35.95 -16.79
CA GLY A 100 -10.43 -35.83 -18.10
C GLY A 100 -10.64 -37.17 -18.82
N ASN A 101 -9.85 -38.19 -18.49
CA ASN A 101 -9.97 -39.53 -19.07
C ASN A 101 -10.91 -40.48 -18.28
N GLN A 102 -11.47 -40.05 -17.15
CA GLN A 102 -12.38 -40.88 -16.33
C GLN A 102 -13.87 -40.73 -16.71
N ASN A 103 -14.20 -39.80 -17.63
CA ASN A 103 -15.57 -39.52 -18.08
C ASN A 103 -15.82 -39.85 -19.57
N LYS A 104 -15.01 -40.75 -20.17
CA LYS A 104 -15.24 -41.27 -21.52
C LYS A 104 -15.57 -42.75 -21.51
#